data_AF-A0A2L1KMW6-F1
#
_entry.id   AF-A0A2L1KMW6-F1
#
_cell.length_a   1.000
_cell.length_b   1.000
_cell.length_c   1.000
_cell.angle_alpha   90.00
_cell.angle_beta   90.00
_cell.angle_gamma   90.00
#
_symmetry.space_group_name_H-M   'P 1'
#
loop_
_entity.id
_entity.type
_entity.pdbx_description
1 polymer ?
#
loop_
_entity_poly.entity_id
_entity_poly.type
_entity_poly.pdbx_seq_one_letter_code
_entity_poly.pdbx_strand_id
1 'polypeptide(L)'
;MLSEKVVIYYEKRGNAENYIKEAKYDMAVGHLLLKSFWANEAVFQMMMLSYNLFLLFKFDSLDSSEYRQQIKTFRLKYVFLAAKIIKTARYVIMKLSENYPYKGVYEKCLV
;
A
#
# COMPACT_ATOMS: atom_id res chain seq x y z
N MET A 1 -1.54 17.41 33.30
CA MET A 1 -2.19 17.76 32.01
C MET A 1 -1.23 18.23 30.90
N LEU A 2 0.00 18.69 31.21
CA LEU A 2 0.98 19.12 30.20
C LEU A 2 1.78 17.95 29.58
N SER A 3 2.12 16.93 30.38
CA SER A 3 2.99 15.82 29.94
C SER A 3 2.34 14.91 28.89
N GLU A 4 1.06 14.53 29.07
CA GLU A 4 0.33 13.66 28.13
C GLU A 4 0.16 14.30 26.75
N LYS A 5 -0.08 15.62 26.68
CA LYS A 5 -0.19 16.33 25.39
C LYS A 5 1.13 16.33 24.62
N VAL A 6 2.26 16.41 25.32
CA VAL A 6 3.58 16.33 24.70
C VAL A 6 3.82 14.92 24.15
N VAL A 7 3.45 13.88 24.89
CA VAL A 7 3.56 12.48 24.42
C VAL A 7 2.75 12.26 23.14
N ILE A 8 1.48 12.64 23.11
CA ILE A 8 0.61 12.48 21.92
C ILE A 8 1.15 13.28 20.72
N TYR A 9 1.76 14.44 20.96
CA TYR A 9 2.39 15.22 19.90
C TYR A 9 3.62 14.50 19.31
N TYR A 10 4.46 13.92 20.16
CA TYR A 10 5.63 13.16 19.71
C TYR A 10 5.29 11.83 19.02
N GLU A 11 4.19 11.17 19.41
CA GLU A 11 3.71 9.95 18.74
C GLU A 11 3.42 10.17 17.25
N LYS A 12 2.85 11.32 16.88
CA LYS A 12 2.61 11.68 15.48
C LYS A 12 3.90 11.76 14.65
N ARG A 13 5.00 12.20 15.27
CA ARG A 13 6.32 12.25 14.63
C ARG A 13 6.90 10.85 14.43
N GLY A 14 6.76 9.96 15.42
CA GLY A 14 7.17 8.56 15.28
C GLY A 14 6.44 7.84 14.13
N ASN A 15 5.16 8.14 13.93
CA ASN A 15 4.41 7.62 12.79
C ASN A 15 4.95 8.13 11.45
N ALA A 16 5.30 9.41 11.36
CA ALA A 16 5.92 9.97 10.15
C ALA A 16 7.27 9.29 9.81
N GLU A 17 8.12 9.02 10.80
CA GLU A 17 9.37 8.28 10.59
C GLU A 17 9.13 6.85 10.12
N ASN A 18 8.08 6.18 10.61
CA ASN A 18 7.71 4.84 10.16
C ASN A 18 7.27 4.84 8.69
N TYR A 19 6.49 5.83 8.24
CA TYR A 19 6.12 5.97 6.83
C TYR A 19 7.34 6.21 5.94
N ILE A 20 8.29 7.03 6.37
CA ILE A 20 9.54 7.28 5.63
C ILE A 20 10.39 6.00 5.54
N LYS A 21 10.48 5.22 6.62
CA LYS A 21 11.20 3.93 6.62
C LYS A 21 10.55 2.94 5.67
N GLU A 22 9.23 2.83 5.68
CA GLU A 22 8.48 1.94 4.78
C GLU A 22 8.70 2.35 3.31
N ALA A 23 8.56 3.63 2.97
CA ALA A 23 8.82 4.11 1.61
C ALA A 23 10.28 3.87 1.18
N LYS A 24 11.26 4.11 2.07
CA LYS A 24 12.69 3.93 1.75
C LYS A 24 13.06 2.46 1.53
N TYR A 25 12.66 1.57 2.44
CA TYR A 25 13.11 0.17 2.45
C TYR A 25 12.21 -0.77 1.67
N ASP A 26 10.89 -0.56 1.68
CA ASP A 26 9.94 -1.49 1.07
C ASP A 26 9.55 -1.09 -0.36
N MET A 27 9.59 0.20 -0.69
CA MET A 27 9.46 0.67 -2.08
C MET A 27 10.81 0.94 -2.77
N ALA A 28 11.94 0.76 -2.07
CA ALA A 28 13.28 0.96 -2.61
C ALA A 28 13.52 2.38 -3.19
N VAL A 29 12.82 3.39 -2.68
CA VAL A 29 12.93 4.80 -3.13
C VAL A 29 14.36 5.34 -3.02
N GLY A 30 15.19 4.77 -2.14
CA GLY A 30 16.59 5.14 -1.98
C GLY A 30 17.54 4.61 -3.08
N HIS A 31 17.08 3.75 -3.99
CA HIS A 31 17.93 3.10 -5.01
C HIS A 31 17.64 3.60 -6.42
N LEU A 32 17.70 4.92 -6.63
CA LEU A 32 17.56 5.54 -7.95
C LEU A 32 18.93 5.55 -8.65
N LEU A 33 19.06 4.78 -9.74
CA LEU A 33 20.32 4.56 -10.45
C LEU A 33 20.50 5.41 -11.72
N LEU A 34 19.58 6.33 -12.03
CA LEU A 34 19.71 7.10 -13.27
C LEU A 34 20.82 8.15 -13.13
N LYS A 35 21.54 8.40 -14.23
CA LYS A 35 22.64 9.37 -14.29
C LYS A 35 22.16 10.83 -14.28
N SER A 36 20.91 11.08 -14.66
CA SER A 36 20.33 12.43 -14.75
C SER A 36 19.46 12.75 -13.53
N PHE A 37 19.67 13.93 -12.94
CA PHE A 37 18.91 14.42 -11.79
C PHE A 37 17.39 14.47 -12.06
N TRP A 38 16.98 15.09 -13.18
CA TRP A 38 15.57 15.26 -13.54
C TRP A 38 14.82 13.94 -13.74
N ALA A 39 15.49 12.91 -14.28
CA ALA A 39 14.84 11.60 -14.43
C ALA A 39 14.69 10.89 -13.08
N ASN A 40 15.68 11.00 -12.18
CA ASN A 40 15.54 10.50 -10.82
C ASN A 40 14.42 11.22 -10.05
N GLU A 41 14.31 12.53 -10.21
CA GLU A 41 13.23 13.32 -9.60
C GLU A 41 11.86 12.86 -10.10
N ALA A 42 11.67 12.72 -11.41
CA ALA A 42 10.40 12.24 -11.96
C ALA A 42 10.04 10.84 -11.44
N VAL A 43 11.01 9.92 -11.39
CA VAL A 43 10.80 8.57 -10.83
C VAL A 43 10.46 8.66 -9.34
N PHE A 44 11.15 9.49 -8.57
CA PHE A 44 10.86 9.70 -7.16
C PHE A 44 9.43 10.22 -6.93
N GLN A 45 8.99 11.21 -7.72
CA GLN A 45 7.63 11.74 -7.65
C GLN A 45 6.58 10.67 -7.99
N MET A 46 6.82 9.84 -9.01
CA MET A 46 5.94 8.72 -9.34
C MET A 46 5.88 7.68 -8.22
N MET A 47 7.01 7.40 -7.55
CA MET A 47 7.04 6.49 -6.40
C MET A 47 6.25 7.06 -5.20
N MET A 48 6.40 8.36 -4.92
CA MET A 48 5.62 9.04 -3.87
C MET A 48 4.12 9.04 -4.18
N LEU A 49 3.74 9.29 -5.43
CA LEU A 49 2.34 9.19 -5.86
C LEU A 49 1.79 7.78 -5.64
N SER A 50 2.54 6.74 -6.03
CA SER A 50 2.15 5.35 -5.79
C SER A 50 1.99 5.02 -4.31
N TYR A 51 2.86 5.56 -3.44
CA TYR A 51 2.76 5.37 -1.99
C TYR A 51 1.51 6.05 -1.43
N ASN A 52 1.20 7.27 -1.89
CA ASN A 52 0.01 7.99 -1.48
C ASN A 52 -1.28 7.25 -1.88
N LEU A 53 -1.32 6.71 -3.10
CA LEU A 53 -2.45 5.88 -3.56
C LEU A 53 -2.59 4.61 -2.72
N PHE A 54 -1.47 3.97 -2.36
CA PHE A 54 -1.48 2.83 -1.46
C PHE A 54 -2.03 3.18 -0.06
N LEU A 55 -1.61 4.30 0.51
CA LEU A 55 -2.13 4.79 1.79
C LEU A 55 -3.63 5.07 1.72
N LEU A 56 -4.10 5.74 0.66
CA LEU A 56 -5.54 5.98 0.45
C LEU A 56 -6.33 4.66 0.38
N PHE A 57 -5.81 3.67 -0.35
CA PHE A 57 -6.42 2.35 -0.40
C PHE A 57 -6.49 1.66 0.97
N LYS A 58 -5.45 1.81 1.81
CA LYS A 58 -5.47 1.30 3.19
C LYS A 58 -6.54 1.98 4.05
N PHE A 59 -6.79 3.27 3.85
CA PHE A 59 -7.82 3.99 4.62
C PHE A 59 -9.24 3.63 4.17
N ASP A 60 -9.46 3.43 2.87
CA ASP A 60 -10.80 3.25 2.31
C ASP A 60 -11.25 1.78 2.30
N SER A 61 -10.34 0.84 2.07
CA SER A 61 -10.69 -0.57 1.80
C SER A 61 -10.29 -1.58 2.89
N LEU A 62 -9.44 -1.21 3.86
CA LEU A 62 -8.93 -2.14 4.87
C LEU A 62 -9.52 -1.89 6.26
N ASP A 63 -10.01 -2.95 6.90
CA ASP A 63 -10.40 -2.94 8.31
C ASP A 63 -9.20 -2.64 9.24
N SER A 64 -9.49 -2.12 10.43
CA SER A 64 -8.49 -1.71 11.44
C SER A 64 -7.43 -2.77 11.80
N SER A 65 -7.72 -4.06 11.56
CA SER A 65 -6.80 -5.18 11.76
C SER A 65 -5.75 -5.33 10.65
N GLU A 66 -6.05 -4.93 9.42
CA GLU A 66 -5.13 -5.02 8.27
C GLU A 66 -4.31 -3.75 8.06
N TYR A 67 -4.67 -2.65 8.73
CA TYR A 67 -3.98 -1.35 8.63
C TYR A 67 -2.48 -1.42 8.96
N ARG A 68 -2.04 -2.39 9.79
CA ARG A 68 -0.61 -2.59 10.13
C ARG A 68 0.18 -3.38 9.09
N GLN A 69 -0.44 -3.87 8.01
CA GLN A 69 0.29 -4.64 7.00
C GLN A 69 1.29 -3.74 6.27
N GLN A 70 2.53 -4.25 6.16
CA GLN A 70 3.60 -3.65 5.38
C GLN A 70 3.27 -3.74 3.88
N ILE A 71 3.72 -2.76 3.11
CA ILE A 71 3.50 -2.70 1.66
C ILE A 71 3.98 -3.96 0.90
N LYS A 72 4.99 -4.69 1.41
CA LYS A 72 5.42 -5.97 0.83
C LYS A 72 4.34 -7.04 0.90
N THR A 73 3.73 -7.20 2.07
CA THR A 73 2.62 -8.14 2.29
C THR A 73 1.40 -7.72 1.48
N PHE A 74 1.11 -6.42 1.44
CA PHE A 74 0.05 -5.88 0.61
C PHE A 74 0.26 -6.19 -0.87
N ARG A 75 1.48 -5.95 -1.38
CA ARG A 75 1.81 -6.23 -2.79
C ARG A 75 1.62 -7.70 -3.11
N LEU A 76 2.03 -8.60 -2.23
CA LEU A 76 1.84 -10.04 -2.43
C LEU A 76 0.36 -10.43 -2.36
N LYS A 77 -0.40 -9.82 -1.44
CA LYS A 77 -1.80 -10.16 -1.20
C LYS A 77 -2.75 -9.60 -2.25
N TYR A 78 -2.47 -8.40 -2.79
CA TYR A 78 -3.38 -7.63 -3.66
C TYR A 78 -2.89 -7.37 -5.07
N VAL A 79 -1.60 -7.09 -5.26
CA VAL A 79 -1.07 -6.73 -6.58
C VAL A 79 -0.53 -7.97 -7.32
N PHE A 80 0.15 -8.86 -6.61
CA PHE A 80 0.75 -10.08 -7.13
C PHE A 80 -0.21 -11.28 -7.07
N LEU A 81 -1.50 -10.99 -7.25
CA LEU A 81 -2.55 -11.97 -7.20
C LEU A 81 -2.71 -12.62 -8.58
N ALA A 82 -2.45 -13.93 -8.65
CA ALA A 82 -2.77 -14.72 -9.83
C ALA A 82 -4.28 -14.88 -9.95
N ALA A 83 -4.93 -13.96 -10.68
CA ALA A 83 -6.35 -14.01 -10.98
C ALA A 83 -6.61 -13.84 -12.48
N LYS A 84 -7.67 -14.49 -12.95
CA LYS A 84 -8.16 -14.35 -14.32
C LYS A 84 -9.28 -13.32 -14.33
N ILE A 85 -9.05 -12.19 -14.99
CA ILE A 85 -10.11 -11.20 -15.23
C ILE A 85 -10.91 -11.64 -16.46
N ILE A 86 -12.20 -11.90 -16.27
CA ILE A 86 -13.14 -12.27 -17.32
C ILE A 86 -14.08 -11.09 -17.53
N LYS A 87 -14.00 -10.47 -18.71
CA LYS A 87 -14.90 -9.38 -19.09
C LYS A 87 -16.04 -9.93 -19.94
N THR A 88 -17.25 -9.83 -19.43
CA THR A 88 -18.49 -10.08 -20.15
C THR A 88 -19.10 -8.73 -20.54
N ALA A 89 -20.05 -8.70 -21.49
CA ALA A 89 -20.70 -7.47 -21.95
C ALA A 89 -21.31 -6.59 -20.83
N ARG A 90 -21.70 -7.19 -19.69
CA ARG A 90 -22.31 -6.49 -18.55
C ARG A 90 -21.52 -6.52 -17.25
N TYR A 91 -20.51 -7.39 -17.13
CA TYR A 91 -19.82 -7.64 -15.87
C TYR A 91 -18.34 -7.89 -16.08
N VAL A 92 -17.52 -7.39 -15.15
CA VAL A 92 -16.11 -7.75 -15.03
C VAL A 92 -15.99 -8.67 -13.82
N ILE A 93 -15.62 -9.93 -14.05
CA ILE A 93 -15.51 -10.96 -13.02
C ILE A 93 -14.03 -11.27 -12.81
N MET A 94 -13.56 -11.12 -11.59
CA MET A 94 -12.21 -11.54 -11.19
C MET A 94 -12.26 -12.96 -10.62
N LYS A 95 -11.77 -13.96 -11.37
CA LYS A 95 -11.64 -15.34 -10.89
C LYS A 95 -10.31 -15.55 -10.19
N LEU A 96 -10.38 -15.82 -8.90
CA LEU A 96 -9.27 -16.21 -8.04
C LEU A 96 -8.99 -17.72 -8.16
N SER A 97 -7.76 -18.15 -7.90
CA SER A 97 -7.43 -19.58 -7.73
C SER A 97 -8.20 -20.16 -6.53
N GLU A 98 -8.66 -21.41 -6.63
CA GLU A 98 -9.43 -22.08 -5.56
C GLU A 98 -8.64 -22.17 -4.25
N ASN A 99 -7.33 -22.39 -4.33
CA ASN A 99 -6.45 -22.53 -3.17
C ASN A 99 -5.87 -21.20 -2.66
N TYR A 100 -6.43 -20.05 -3.07
CA TYR A 100 -5.89 -18.77 -2.62
C TYR A 100 -6.26 -18.49 -1.15
N PRO A 101 -5.28 -18.34 -0.24
CA PRO A 101 -5.52 -18.28 1.20
C PRO A 101 -6.39 -17.08 1.64
N TYR A 102 -6.47 -16.02 0.84
CA TYR A 102 -7.22 -14.81 1.19
C TYR A 102 -8.54 -14.63 0.43
N LYS A 103 -9.06 -15.68 -0.23
CA LYS A 103 -10.27 -15.63 -1.06
C LYS A 103 -11.48 -14.99 -0.35
N GLY A 104 -11.70 -15.33 0.92
CA GLY A 104 -12.83 -14.82 1.70
C GLY A 104 -12.78 -13.31 2.02
N VAL A 105 -11.61 -12.68 1.96
CA VAL A 105 -11.49 -11.21 2.11
C VAL A 105 -11.94 -10.52 0.82
N TYR A 106 -11.57 -11.07 -0.34
CA TYR A 106 -11.95 -10.54 -1.64
C TYR A 106 -13.44 -10.66 -1.91
N GLU A 107 -14.06 -11.78 -1.55
CA GLU A 107 -15.49 -11.99 -1.74
C GLU A 107 -16.32 -10.99 -0.91
N LYS A 108 -15.81 -10.50 0.23
CA LYS A 108 -16.46 -9.44 1.02
C LYS A 108 -16.28 -8.04 0.42
N CYS A 109 -15.12 -7.76 -0.18
CA CYS A 109 -14.83 -6.44 -0.75
C CYS A 109 -15.40 -6.23 -2.16
N LEU A 110 -15.81 -7.29 -2.88
CA LEU A 110 -16.36 -7.24 -4.24
C LEU A 110 -17.89 -7.12 -4.30
N VAL A 111 -18.57 -7.03 -3.15
CA VAL A 111 -20.03 -6.82 -3.04
C VAL A 111 -20.37 -5.35 -3.15
#